data_AF-C6LRU2-F1
#
_entry.id   AF-C6LRU2-F1
#
_cell.length_a   1.000
_cell.length_b   1.000
_cell.length_c   1.000
_cell.angle_alpha   90.00
_cell.angle_beta   90.00
_cell.angle_gamma   90.00
#
_symmetry.space_group_name_H-M   'P 1'
#
loop_
_entity.id
_entity.type
_entity.pdbx_description
1 polymer ?
#
loop_
_entity_poly.entity_id
_entity_poly.type
_entity_poly.pdbx_seq_one_letter_code
_entity_poly.pdbx_strand_id
1 'polypeptide(L)'
;MSLLLSLFVTLWALQCPPSTAEHAGRCVPQSCINEGMVCEGRGVCDRHGVCRYKDRQAVPHITKEPKECMDGELLCNGRGQCAQQPNGSYACECDEGFSLFGSSSHCVPNVCITGDKLCSGRGSCVDNRDTGEQGCNCNDLTIGDQCELCDQDGVEVNGKCIYKECVTTYPDGSQGECNDIGICGKLSGIYMCICSQLDSYTVDRFTCLAYSCLANDLTKGVCYRHGFCKGGKCVCDEGHSGTLCEHTSVGCNEGETLVGDKCYPTACISGMGDTLPVLCNAAGHCNYKTGVCECSIAYTGSLCTECADTAILVDGACIDAACITDEPDGSISVCNGHGKCIDGPENSVECLCDSDYRAIGTLFCYSSSCVRFNRLCNNRGTCVNDACQCDDDFYGEYCEFSRSCPSGHEYVLGYCVPDVCVTTYSDGQKAICGGYGHCVEKEDGPTCECIKDGRFINGACVSEKCITDKLNNVVCSNKGQCKGGVCSCDYDTLSPTC
;
A
#
# COMPACT_ATOMS: atom_id res chain seq x y z
N MET A 1 54.68 83.97 -87.25
CA MET A 1 55.29 83.34 -88.44
C MET A 1 55.14 81.84 -88.26
N SER A 2 54.08 81.25 -88.80
CA SER A 2 53.99 80.78 -90.20
C SER A 2 55.01 79.66 -90.45
N LEU A 3 54.57 78.40 -90.40
CA LEU A 3 54.06 77.60 -91.53
C LEU A 3 55.17 77.17 -92.49
N LEU A 4 55.34 75.84 -92.65
CA LEU A 4 55.59 75.07 -93.89
C LEU A 4 56.19 73.69 -93.52
N LEU A 5 55.41 72.61 -93.57
CA LEU A 5 55.18 71.68 -94.71
C LEU A 5 56.31 70.66 -94.94
N SER A 6 56.03 69.37 -94.70
CA SER A 6 56.46 68.19 -95.49
C SER A 6 56.04 66.89 -94.74
N LEU A 7 54.89 66.28 -95.06
CA LEU A 7 54.73 65.21 -96.06
C LEU A 7 55.79 64.09 -95.98
N PHE A 8 55.56 63.12 -95.09
CA PHE A 8 55.91 61.72 -95.33
C PHE A 8 54.65 60.87 -95.25
N VAL A 9 54.19 60.44 -96.42
CA VAL A 9 53.24 59.35 -96.58
C VAL A 9 53.97 58.08 -96.14
N THR A 10 53.59 57.53 -94.99
CA THR A 10 53.85 56.11 -94.70
C THR A 10 52.54 55.37 -94.91
N LEU A 11 52.60 54.36 -95.78
CA LEU A 11 51.58 53.34 -95.93
C LEU A 11 51.30 52.73 -94.54
N TRP A 12 50.22 53.15 -93.91
CA TRP A 12 49.53 52.35 -92.91
C TRP A 12 48.28 51.81 -93.57
N ALA A 13 48.49 50.72 -94.32
CA ALA A 13 47.39 49.88 -94.75
C ALA A 13 46.72 49.31 -93.50
N LEU A 14 45.49 49.79 -93.24
CA LEU A 14 44.38 49.00 -92.70
C LEU A 14 44.67 48.11 -91.47
N GLN A 15 45.60 48.48 -90.59
CA GLN A 15 45.71 47.79 -89.31
C GLN A 15 44.56 48.24 -88.42
N CYS A 16 43.77 47.29 -87.98
CA CYS A 16 42.72 47.53 -87.02
C CYS A 16 43.28 48.19 -85.74
N PRO A 17 42.54 49.11 -85.10
CA PRO A 17 42.96 49.74 -83.84
C PRO A 17 43.36 48.71 -82.78
N PRO A 18 44.23 49.08 -81.81
CA PRO A 18 44.61 48.19 -80.72
C PRO A 18 43.38 47.61 -80.04
N SER A 19 43.40 46.31 -79.69
CA SER A 19 42.27 45.51 -79.15
C SER A 19 41.15 45.12 -80.13
N THR A 20 41.31 45.37 -81.42
CA THR A 20 40.40 44.90 -82.48
C THR A 20 41.17 44.07 -83.53
N ALA A 21 40.51 43.08 -84.12
CA ALA A 21 41.06 42.26 -85.20
C ALA A 21 40.18 42.35 -86.45
N GLU A 22 40.79 42.20 -87.62
CA GLU A 22 40.08 42.21 -88.89
C GLU A 22 39.29 40.91 -89.06
N HIS A 23 37.97 41.03 -89.23
CA HIS A 23 37.08 39.91 -89.49
C HIS A 23 36.08 40.31 -90.59
N ALA A 24 36.09 39.60 -91.72
CA ALA A 24 35.26 39.87 -92.89
C ALA A 24 35.32 41.33 -93.41
N GLY A 25 36.53 41.92 -93.44
CA GLY A 25 36.77 43.28 -93.96
C GLY A 25 36.35 44.42 -93.03
N ARG A 26 36.10 44.12 -91.74
CA ARG A 26 35.82 45.12 -90.69
C ARG A 26 36.64 44.83 -89.44
N CYS A 27 36.99 45.88 -88.71
CA CYS A 27 37.66 45.75 -87.42
C CYS A 27 36.64 45.48 -86.32
N VAL A 28 36.77 44.33 -85.66
CA VAL A 28 35.89 43.89 -84.57
C VAL A 28 36.72 43.73 -83.29
N PRO A 29 36.24 44.17 -82.12
CA PRO A 29 36.91 43.93 -80.85
C PRO A 29 37.32 42.46 -80.67
N GLN A 30 38.58 42.22 -80.31
CA GLN A 30 39.11 40.87 -80.11
C GLN A 30 38.35 40.12 -79.01
N SER A 31 37.82 40.83 -78.02
CA SER A 31 36.97 40.27 -76.95
C SER A 31 35.68 39.62 -77.47
N CYS A 32 35.27 39.91 -78.70
CA CYS A 32 34.09 39.33 -79.34
C CYS A 32 34.41 38.18 -80.29
N ILE A 33 35.68 37.84 -80.51
CA ILE A 33 36.09 36.80 -81.46
C ILE A 33 36.50 35.56 -80.67
N ASN A 34 35.74 34.47 -80.81
CA ASN A 34 36.05 33.17 -80.22
C ASN A 34 36.21 32.14 -81.33
N GLU A 35 37.33 31.42 -81.36
CA GLU A 35 37.69 30.44 -82.40
C GLU A 35 37.48 30.94 -83.85
N GLY A 36 37.75 32.23 -84.08
CA GLY A 36 37.62 32.86 -85.40
C GLY A 36 36.20 33.28 -85.78
N MET A 37 35.20 33.14 -84.91
CA MET A 37 33.82 33.61 -85.12
C MET A 37 33.49 34.82 -84.24
N VAL A 38 32.81 35.83 -84.81
CA VAL A 38 32.32 36.99 -84.03
C VAL A 38 31.04 36.60 -83.29
N CYS A 39 31.05 36.72 -81.96
CA CYS A 39 29.94 36.39 -81.07
C CYS A 39 29.32 35.01 -81.37
N GLU A 40 30.18 34.03 -81.65
CA GLU A 40 29.84 32.63 -81.92
C GLU A 40 28.77 32.47 -83.03
N GLY A 41 28.70 33.43 -83.97
CA GLY A 41 27.77 33.42 -85.10
C GLY A 41 26.32 33.76 -84.75
N ARG A 42 26.01 34.08 -83.48
CA ARG A 42 24.63 34.29 -82.98
C ARG A 42 24.33 35.71 -82.54
N GLY A 43 25.35 36.57 -82.46
CA GLY A 43 25.23 37.94 -81.96
C GLY A 43 25.92 38.97 -82.83
N VAL A 44 25.73 40.24 -82.48
CA VAL A 44 26.44 41.37 -83.08
C VAL A 44 27.33 42.00 -82.01
N CYS A 45 28.63 42.08 -82.26
CA CYS A 45 29.57 42.76 -81.36
C CYS A 45 29.39 44.28 -81.49
N ASP A 46 29.16 44.96 -80.37
CA ASP A 46 29.13 46.41 -80.36
C ASP A 46 30.53 47.02 -80.23
N ARG A 47 30.61 48.34 -80.42
CA ARG A 47 31.86 49.11 -80.40
C ARG A 47 32.63 49.08 -79.08
N HIS A 48 32.06 48.55 -78.00
CA HIS A 48 32.71 48.41 -76.69
C HIS A 48 33.16 46.97 -76.42
N GLY A 49 33.07 46.08 -77.41
CA GLY A 49 33.52 44.70 -77.26
C GLY A 49 32.53 43.80 -76.54
N VAL A 50 31.24 44.16 -76.55
CA VAL A 50 30.15 43.38 -75.94
C VAL A 50 29.29 42.75 -77.03
N CYS A 51 29.07 41.44 -76.95
CA CYS A 51 28.17 40.72 -77.85
C CYS A 51 26.70 40.94 -77.48
N ARG A 52 25.92 41.47 -78.43
CA ARG A 52 24.47 41.63 -78.28
C ARG A 52 23.73 40.58 -79.09
N TYR A 53 22.91 39.81 -78.40
CA TYR A 53 22.09 38.74 -78.97
C TYR A 53 20.64 39.20 -79.09
N LYS A 54 19.96 38.86 -80.19
CA LYS A 54 18.56 39.28 -80.43
C LYS A 54 17.57 38.60 -79.47
N ASP A 55 17.95 37.47 -78.90
CA ASP A 55 17.19 36.79 -77.84
C ASP A 55 17.89 36.99 -76.49
N ARG A 56 17.13 37.41 -75.47
CA ARG A 56 17.59 37.68 -74.09
C ARG A 56 18.03 36.42 -73.31
N GLN A 57 18.42 35.34 -73.99
CA GLN A 57 18.89 34.07 -73.41
C GLN A 57 20.30 33.68 -73.86
N ALA A 58 21.12 34.65 -74.26
CA ALA A 58 22.55 34.45 -74.48
C ALA A 58 23.36 35.40 -73.60
N VAL A 59 23.42 35.07 -72.31
CA VAL A 59 24.53 35.40 -71.42
C VAL A 59 25.48 34.19 -71.48
N PRO A 60 26.82 34.38 -71.40
CA PRO A 60 27.79 33.29 -71.61
C PRO A 60 27.49 32.11 -70.69
N HIS A 61 27.86 30.91 -71.13
CA HIS A 61 27.95 29.71 -70.30
C HIS A 61 28.65 30.04 -68.96
N ILE A 62 27.87 30.35 -67.93
CA ILE A 62 28.16 29.85 -66.60
C ILE A 62 28.00 28.34 -66.80
N THR A 63 29.08 27.56 -66.66
CA THR A 63 28.90 26.14 -66.36
C THR A 63 27.92 26.11 -65.21
N LYS A 64 26.67 25.70 -65.46
CA LYS A 64 25.71 25.50 -64.38
C LYS A 64 26.28 24.31 -63.63
N GLU A 65 27.16 24.60 -62.68
CA GLU A 65 27.61 23.62 -61.73
C GLU A 65 26.35 23.02 -61.11
N PRO A 66 26.31 21.69 -60.94
CA PRO A 66 25.16 21.01 -60.35
C PRO A 66 24.74 21.70 -59.05
N LYS A 67 23.44 22.04 -58.94
CA LYS A 67 22.91 22.76 -57.78
C LYS A 67 23.15 21.98 -56.48
N GLU A 68 23.24 20.66 -56.59
CA GLU A 68 23.52 19.70 -55.54
C GLU A 68 24.89 19.90 -54.88
N CYS A 69 25.84 20.56 -55.58
CA CYS A 69 27.17 20.87 -55.08
C CYS A 69 27.29 22.33 -54.58
N MET A 70 26.24 23.13 -54.65
CA MET A 70 26.28 24.53 -54.22
C MET A 70 25.92 24.65 -52.74
N ASP A 71 26.76 25.35 -51.99
CA ASP A 71 26.48 25.81 -50.62
C ASP A 71 26.46 27.34 -50.60
N GLY A 72 25.25 27.90 -50.55
CA GLY A 72 25.03 29.33 -50.85
C GLY A 72 25.49 29.67 -52.27
N GLU A 73 26.43 30.61 -52.39
CA GLU A 73 27.02 31.01 -53.67
C GLU A 73 28.34 30.27 -53.98
N LEU A 74 28.82 29.42 -53.07
CA LEU A 74 30.10 28.75 -53.19
C LEU A 74 29.92 27.30 -53.65
N LEU A 75 30.67 26.92 -54.69
CA LEU A 75 30.78 25.52 -55.09
C LEU A 75 31.56 24.75 -54.01
N CYS A 76 30.98 23.66 -53.50
CA CYS A 76 31.58 22.80 -52.49
C CYS A 76 32.12 23.59 -51.30
N ASN A 77 31.37 24.60 -50.86
CA ASN A 77 31.77 25.61 -49.86
C ASN A 77 33.24 26.09 -50.01
N GLY A 78 33.77 26.12 -51.24
CA GLY A 78 35.15 26.50 -51.55
C GLY A 78 36.24 25.51 -51.11
N ARG A 79 35.90 24.25 -50.82
CA ARG A 79 36.77 23.20 -50.27
C ARG A 79 36.68 21.87 -51.06
N GLY A 80 36.48 21.97 -52.37
CA GLY A 80 36.43 20.78 -53.23
C GLY A 80 35.96 21.08 -54.64
N GLN A 81 35.77 20.02 -55.42
CA GLN A 81 35.28 20.06 -56.79
C GLN A 81 33.99 19.24 -56.92
N CYS A 82 33.08 19.64 -57.80
CA CYS A 82 31.83 18.89 -57.99
C CYS A 82 32.05 17.71 -58.95
N ALA A 83 31.73 16.49 -58.51
CA ALA A 83 31.91 15.28 -59.29
C ALA A 83 30.58 14.50 -59.43
N GLN A 84 30.39 13.90 -60.61
CA GLN A 84 29.26 12.99 -60.84
C GLN A 84 29.53 11.65 -60.16
N GLN A 85 28.59 11.24 -59.32
CA GLN A 85 28.63 10.00 -58.57
C GLN A 85 28.13 8.81 -59.43
N PRO A 86 28.47 7.55 -59.08
CA PRO A 86 28.11 6.37 -59.87
C PRO A 86 26.61 6.15 -60.08
N ASN A 87 25.79 6.68 -59.18
CA ASN A 87 24.32 6.66 -59.25
C ASN A 87 23.72 7.78 -60.13
N GLY A 88 24.57 8.61 -60.76
CA GLY A 88 24.19 9.75 -61.58
C GLY A 88 23.92 11.05 -60.81
N SER A 89 23.93 11.05 -59.47
CA SER A 89 23.83 12.28 -58.66
C SER A 89 25.15 13.06 -58.67
N TYR A 90 25.13 14.32 -58.25
CA TYR A 90 26.35 15.12 -58.08
C TYR A 90 26.62 15.35 -56.60
N ALA A 91 27.88 15.23 -56.21
CA ALA A 91 28.35 15.55 -54.88
C ALA A 91 29.78 16.08 -54.95
N CYS A 92 30.16 16.85 -53.94
CA CYS A 92 31.52 17.36 -53.85
C CYS A 92 32.53 16.25 -53.61
N GLU A 93 33.69 16.39 -54.22
CA GLU A 93 34.91 15.67 -53.90
C GLU A 93 35.78 16.68 -53.15
N CYS A 94 35.91 16.48 -51.84
CA CYS A 94 36.55 17.47 -50.98
C CYS A 94 38.07 17.48 -51.14
N ASP A 95 38.65 18.65 -50.89
CA ASP A 95 40.10 18.83 -50.85
C ASP A 95 40.74 17.99 -49.72
N GLU A 96 42.05 17.75 -49.80
CA GLU A 96 42.77 17.01 -48.77
C GLU A 96 42.58 17.63 -47.38
N GLY A 97 42.25 16.80 -46.39
CA GLY A 97 41.93 17.26 -45.04
C GLY A 97 40.46 17.62 -44.80
N PHE A 98 39.61 17.52 -45.82
CA PHE A 98 38.16 17.74 -45.71
C PHE A 98 37.36 16.49 -46.10
N SER A 99 36.15 16.38 -45.56
CA SER A 99 35.18 15.33 -45.94
C SER A 99 33.78 15.91 -46.06
N LEU A 100 32.94 15.28 -46.88
CA LEU A 100 31.52 15.58 -46.94
C LEU A 100 30.87 15.36 -45.56
N PHE A 101 30.09 16.32 -45.09
CA PHE A 101 29.32 16.15 -43.86
C PHE A 101 27.94 16.80 -43.97
N GLY A 102 26.89 16.04 -43.68
CA GLY A 102 25.50 16.53 -43.61
C GLY A 102 24.83 16.87 -44.95
N SER A 103 25.58 17.12 -46.03
CA SER A 103 25.03 17.39 -47.37
C SER A 103 25.99 16.99 -48.49
N SER A 104 25.49 17.00 -49.73
CA SER A 104 26.29 16.75 -50.95
C SER A 104 27.21 17.92 -51.35
N SER A 105 27.06 19.08 -50.71
CA SER A 105 27.74 20.33 -51.07
C SER A 105 28.68 20.89 -49.99
N HIS A 106 28.74 20.27 -48.82
CA HIS A 106 29.41 20.82 -47.65
C HIS A 106 30.58 19.93 -47.19
N CYS A 107 31.78 20.38 -47.54
CA CYS A 107 33.08 19.84 -47.15
C CYS A 107 33.54 20.47 -45.82
N VAL A 108 33.71 19.65 -44.80
CA VAL A 108 34.07 20.06 -43.44
C VAL A 108 35.48 19.57 -43.11
N PRO A 109 36.32 20.35 -42.40
CA PRO A 109 37.62 19.88 -41.93
C PRO A 109 37.48 18.57 -41.17
N ASN A 110 38.30 17.58 -41.49
CA ASN A 110 38.28 16.25 -40.86
C ASN A 110 38.48 16.34 -39.34
N VAL A 111 39.27 17.30 -38.88
CA VAL A 111 39.50 17.58 -37.46
C VAL A 111 38.21 17.89 -36.69
N CYS A 112 37.19 18.44 -37.37
CA CYS A 112 35.90 18.74 -36.75
C CYS A 112 34.93 17.56 -36.72
N ILE A 113 35.17 16.48 -37.45
CA ILE A 113 34.21 15.39 -37.62
C ILE A 113 34.45 14.32 -36.53
N THR A 114 33.42 14.07 -35.73
CA THR A 114 33.42 13.07 -34.66
C THR A 114 32.26 12.10 -34.89
N GLY A 115 32.52 11.00 -35.58
CA GLY A 115 31.48 10.05 -35.98
C GLY A 115 30.45 10.70 -36.90
N ASP A 116 29.19 10.76 -36.45
CA ASP A 116 28.06 11.39 -37.15
C ASP A 116 27.78 12.84 -36.69
N LYS A 117 28.67 13.43 -35.89
CA LYS A 117 28.53 14.78 -35.33
C LYS A 117 29.74 15.67 -35.68
N LEU A 118 29.53 16.98 -35.62
CA LEU A 118 30.63 17.95 -35.63
C LEU A 118 30.99 18.33 -34.20
N CYS A 119 32.28 18.33 -33.87
CA CYS A 119 32.81 18.74 -32.57
C CYS A 119 32.08 18.05 -31.41
N SER A 120 31.89 16.73 -31.52
CA SER A 120 31.12 15.90 -30.59
C SER A 120 29.67 16.34 -30.33
N GLY A 121 29.12 17.26 -31.14
CA GLY A 121 27.85 17.95 -30.91
C GLY A 121 27.89 18.98 -29.77
N ARG A 122 29.10 19.30 -29.29
CA ARG A 122 29.38 20.14 -28.12
C ARG A 122 30.18 21.39 -28.46
N GLY A 123 30.27 21.75 -29.74
CA GLY A 123 30.95 22.93 -30.22
C GLY A 123 30.55 23.29 -31.65
N SER A 124 31.19 24.32 -32.17
CA SER A 124 31.06 24.76 -33.56
C SER A 124 32.36 24.52 -34.30
N CYS A 125 32.29 23.94 -35.49
CA CYS A 125 33.47 23.82 -36.35
C CYS A 125 33.85 25.20 -36.91
N VAL A 126 35.13 25.54 -36.83
CA VAL A 126 35.72 26.75 -37.39
C VAL A 126 36.56 26.35 -38.61
N ASP A 127 36.34 27.04 -39.73
CA ASP A 127 37.19 27.00 -40.93
C ASP A 127 37.47 28.44 -41.38
N ASN A 128 38.55 29.03 -40.88
CA ASN A 128 38.95 30.38 -41.26
C ASN A 128 39.90 30.32 -42.47
N ARG A 129 39.41 30.77 -43.62
CA ARG A 129 40.15 30.72 -44.89
C ARG A 129 41.32 31.68 -44.97
N ASP A 130 41.25 32.79 -44.23
CA ASP A 130 42.27 33.85 -44.29
C ASP A 130 43.45 33.52 -43.38
N THR A 131 43.19 32.91 -42.22
CA THR A 131 44.23 32.52 -41.25
C THR A 131 44.68 31.08 -41.39
N GLY A 132 43.90 30.22 -42.07
CA GLY A 132 44.13 28.78 -42.14
C GLY A 132 43.78 28.05 -40.84
N GLU A 133 43.10 28.71 -39.90
CA GLU A 133 42.74 28.13 -38.62
C GLU A 133 41.52 27.21 -38.76
N GLN A 134 41.69 25.94 -38.37
CA GLN A 134 40.70 24.89 -38.48
C GLN A 134 40.62 24.13 -37.17
N GLY A 135 39.42 23.90 -36.66
CA GLY A 135 39.23 23.16 -35.41
C GLY A 135 37.87 23.41 -34.79
N CYS A 136 37.67 22.85 -33.61
CA CYS A 136 36.44 23.03 -32.87
C CYS A 136 36.54 24.19 -31.89
N ASN A 137 35.54 25.08 -31.94
CA ASN A 137 35.28 26.05 -30.89
C ASN A 137 34.23 25.46 -29.93
N CYS A 138 34.67 25.06 -28.75
CA CYS A 138 33.84 24.33 -27.80
C CYS A 138 32.85 25.23 -27.07
N ASN A 139 31.68 24.67 -26.76
CA ASN A 139 30.68 25.34 -25.92
C ASN A 139 31.20 25.47 -24.48
N ASP A 140 30.58 26.35 -23.70
CA ASP A 140 30.81 26.45 -22.26
C ASP A 140 30.81 25.06 -21.61
N LEU A 141 31.77 24.81 -20.72
CA LEU A 141 31.96 23.56 -19.97
C LEU A 141 32.55 22.37 -20.75
N THR A 142 32.99 22.58 -21.99
CA THR A 142 33.54 21.51 -22.84
C THR A 142 34.92 21.88 -23.38
N ILE A 143 35.83 20.91 -23.42
CA ILE A 143 37.21 21.06 -23.87
C ILE A 143 37.63 19.85 -24.72
N GLY A 144 38.85 19.91 -25.24
CA GLY A 144 39.40 18.91 -26.16
C GLY A 144 39.38 19.43 -27.59
N ASP A 145 40.17 18.79 -28.46
CA ASP A 145 40.32 19.21 -29.85
C ASP A 145 39.02 19.03 -30.64
N GLN A 146 38.13 18.14 -30.17
CA GLN A 146 36.81 17.87 -30.73
C GLN A 146 35.67 18.11 -29.73
N CYS A 147 35.92 18.87 -28.65
CA CYS A 147 34.94 19.16 -27.59
C CYS A 147 34.35 17.92 -26.90
N GLU A 148 35.15 16.85 -26.82
CA GLU A 148 34.74 15.54 -26.34
C GLU A 148 34.78 15.42 -24.81
N LEU A 149 35.54 16.28 -24.14
CA LEU A 149 35.74 16.24 -22.69
C LEU A 149 34.95 17.35 -21.99
N CYS A 150 34.58 17.10 -20.73
CA CYS A 150 34.14 18.17 -19.85
C CYS A 150 35.35 18.93 -19.32
N ASP A 151 35.20 20.23 -19.10
CA ASP A 151 36.23 21.03 -18.44
C ASP A 151 36.32 20.71 -16.93
N GLN A 152 37.18 21.42 -16.21
CA GLN A 152 37.40 21.22 -14.77
C GLN A 152 36.18 21.54 -13.87
N ASP A 153 35.21 22.30 -14.37
CA ASP A 153 34.01 22.70 -13.65
C ASP A 153 32.81 21.81 -14.01
N GLY A 154 32.95 20.97 -15.04
CA GLY A 154 31.95 20.03 -15.51
C GLY A 154 32.17 18.60 -15.04
N VAL A 155 31.06 17.86 -14.96
CA VAL A 155 31.02 16.42 -14.74
C VAL A 155 30.18 15.80 -15.85
N GLU A 156 30.66 14.70 -16.43
CA GLU A 156 29.94 13.99 -17.47
C GLU A 156 28.81 13.15 -16.87
N VAL A 157 27.57 13.51 -17.16
CA VAL A 157 26.36 12.79 -16.74
C VAL A 157 25.55 12.46 -17.99
N ASN A 158 25.35 11.16 -18.27
CA ASN A 158 24.60 10.67 -19.43
C ASN A 158 25.04 11.29 -20.78
N GLY A 159 26.35 11.50 -20.96
CA GLY A 159 26.90 12.07 -22.19
C GLY A 159 26.67 13.58 -22.36
N LYS A 160 26.41 14.31 -21.26
CA LYS A 160 26.34 15.78 -21.21
C LYS A 160 27.26 16.28 -20.10
N CYS A 161 27.96 17.39 -20.34
CA CYS A 161 28.72 18.07 -19.31
C CYS A 161 27.77 18.94 -18.48
N ILE A 162 27.70 18.66 -17.18
CA ILE A 162 26.87 19.38 -16.21
C ILE A 162 27.80 20.05 -15.21
N TYR A 163 27.53 21.31 -14.84
CA TYR A 163 28.29 21.99 -13.80
C TYR A 163 28.26 21.16 -12.52
N LYS A 164 29.43 20.95 -11.90
CA LYS A 164 29.58 20.11 -10.70
C LYS A 164 28.59 20.46 -9.59
N GLU A 165 28.25 21.74 -9.44
CA GLU A 165 27.28 22.23 -8.46
C GLU A 165 25.84 21.78 -8.73
N CYS A 166 25.52 21.33 -9.94
CA CYS A 166 24.20 20.82 -10.31
C CYS A 166 24.13 19.28 -10.35
N VAL A 167 25.24 18.58 -10.04
CA VAL A 167 25.29 17.12 -10.10
C VAL A 167 24.97 16.51 -8.75
N THR A 168 23.96 15.66 -8.73
CA THR A 168 23.63 14.83 -7.58
C THR A 168 24.31 13.47 -7.75
N THR A 169 25.14 13.07 -6.78
CA THR A 169 25.68 11.71 -6.71
C THR A 169 24.83 10.89 -5.74
N TYR A 170 24.27 9.80 -6.24
CA TYR A 170 23.39 8.91 -5.49
C TYR A 170 24.18 7.89 -4.65
N PRO A 171 23.57 7.30 -3.62
CA PRO A 171 24.21 6.24 -2.82
C PRO A 171 24.66 5.02 -3.64
N ASP A 172 23.97 4.72 -4.74
CA ASP A 172 24.33 3.64 -5.68
C ASP A 172 25.52 4.00 -6.60
N GLY A 173 26.12 5.18 -6.44
CA GLY A 173 27.23 5.69 -7.24
C GLY A 173 26.81 6.30 -8.58
N SER A 174 25.53 6.23 -8.95
CA SER A 174 25.03 6.90 -10.15
C SER A 174 24.98 8.41 -9.96
N GLN A 175 24.91 9.15 -11.07
CA GLN A 175 24.87 10.61 -11.08
C GLN A 175 23.67 11.12 -11.89
N GLY A 176 23.11 12.25 -11.47
CA GLY A 176 21.97 12.90 -12.10
C GLY A 176 22.08 14.42 -12.11
N GLU A 177 21.48 15.06 -13.11
CA GLU A 177 21.36 16.52 -13.18
C GLU A 177 20.19 16.96 -12.29
N CYS A 178 20.45 17.76 -11.26
CA CYS A 178 19.43 18.32 -10.39
C CYS A 178 18.43 17.28 -9.85
N ASN A 179 18.97 16.16 -9.38
CA ASN A 179 18.23 15.02 -8.87
C ASN A 179 17.23 14.37 -9.86
N ASP A 180 17.49 14.50 -11.16
CA ASP A 180 16.69 13.98 -12.26
C ASP A 180 15.26 14.55 -12.36
N ILE A 181 14.99 15.69 -11.72
CA ILE A 181 13.69 16.40 -11.74
C ILE A 181 13.83 17.91 -11.99
N GLY A 182 15.05 18.38 -12.24
CA GLY A 182 15.35 19.76 -12.59
C GLY A 182 16.32 19.87 -13.75
N ILE A 183 16.60 21.11 -14.14
CA ILE A 183 17.64 21.43 -15.12
C ILE A 183 18.64 22.40 -14.48
N CYS A 184 19.92 22.25 -14.83
CA CYS A 184 20.95 23.19 -14.41
C CYS A 184 20.82 24.47 -15.24
N GLY A 185 20.60 25.60 -14.56
CA GLY A 185 20.44 26.89 -15.20
C GLY A 185 21.33 27.96 -14.58
N LYS A 186 21.60 29.01 -15.35
CA LYS A 186 22.41 30.15 -14.91
C LYS A 186 21.50 31.28 -14.45
N LEU A 187 21.60 31.66 -13.18
CA LEU A 187 20.87 32.80 -12.61
C LEU A 187 21.87 33.78 -11.98
N SER A 188 21.89 35.03 -12.48
CA SER A 188 22.81 36.08 -12.02
C SER A 188 24.30 35.66 -12.03
N GLY A 189 24.69 34.87 -13.03
CA GLY A 189 26.07 34.39 -13.19
C GLY A 189 26.43 33.14 -12.37
N ILE A 190 25.50 32.62 -11.57
CA ILE A 190 25.69 31.42 -10.74
C ILE A 190 24.86 30.28 -11.31
N TYR A 191 25.45 29.08 -11.38
CA TYR A 191 24.73 27.87 -11.79
C TYR A 191 23.97 27.29 -10.61
N MET A 192 22.70 26.99 -10.83
CA MET A 192 21.81 26.44 -9.81
C MET A 192 20.74 25.55 -10.44
N CYS A 193 20.16 24.68 -9.61
CA CYS A 193 19.09 23.82 -10.06
C CYS A 193 17.76 24.56 -10.17
N ILE A 194 17.15 24.49 -11.36
CA ILE A 194 15.81 25.00 -11.64
C ILE A 194 14.86 23.81 -11.60
N CYS A 195 14.06 23.74 -10.53
CA CYS A 195 13.17 22.63 -10.26
C CYS A 195 11.80 22.81 -10.93
N SER A 196 11.13 21.69 -11.25
CA SER A 196 9.73 21.72 -11.70
C SER A 196 8.83 22.26 -10.59
N GLN A 197 8.22 23.44 -10.81
CA GLN A 197 7.51 24.18 -9.76
C GLN A 197 6.24 23.49 -9.22
N LEU A 198 5.69 22.51 -9.95
CA LEU A 198 4.45 21.84 -9.54
C LEU A 198 4.72 20.69 -8.55
N ASP A 199 5.83 19.97 -8.72
CA ASP A 199 6.03 18.67 -8.07
C ASP A 199 7.31 18.59 -7.25
N SER A 200 8.09 19.68 -7.15
CA SER A 200 9.37 19.70 -6.45
C SER A 200 9.73 21.07 -5.87
N TYR A 201 10.70 21.08 -4.95
CA TYR A 201 11.29 22.29 -4.38
C TYR A 201 12.80 22.16 -4.23
N THR A 202 13.50 23.28 -4.08
CA THR A 202 14.94 23.33 -3.81
C THR A 202 15.21 23.12 -2.33
N VAL A 203 15.90 22.03 -1.97
CA VAL A 203 16.33 21.77 -0.57
C VAL A 203 17.61 22.54 -0.25
N ASP A 204 18.46 22.72 -1.26
CA ASP A 204 19.60 23.64 -1.28
C ASP A 204 19.69 24.27 -2.68
N ARG A 205 20.58 25.24 -2.91
CA ARG A 205 20.80 25.91 -4.21
C ARG A 205 21.06 24.94 -5.38
N PHE A 206 21.33 23.68 -5.09
CA PHE A 206 21.97 22.70 -5.96
C PHE A 206 21.18 21.40 -6.14
N THR A 207 20.01 21.26 -5.50
CA THR A 207 19.28 19.99 -5.55
C THR A 207 17.77 20.18 -5.50
N CYS A 208 17.08 19.57 -6.45
CA CYS A 208 15.63 19.48 -6.47
C CYS A 208 15.16 18.24 -5.69
N LEU A 209 14.14 18.39 -4.86
CA LEU A 209 13.49 17.28 -4.18
C LEU A 209 12.00 17.27 -4.53
N ALA A 210 11.52 16.10 -4.98
CA ALA A 210 10.12 15.91 -5.30
C ALA A 210 9.26 15.78 -4.04
N TYR A 211 8.06 16.36 -4.05
CA TYR A 211 7.09 16.18 -2.97
C TYR A 211 6.65 14.72 -2.82
N SER A 212 6.64 13.96 -3.93
CA SER A 212 6.34 12.53 -3.96
C SER A 212 7.31 11.65 -3.17
N CYS A 213 8.48 12.18 -2.78
CA CYS A 213 9.47 11.48 -1.96
C CYS A 213 9.38 11.85 -0.46
N LEU A 214 8.44 12.72 -0.08
CA LEU A 214 8.24 13.16 1.30
C LEU A 214 7.04 12.46 1.92
N ALA A 215 7.22 11.99 3.15
CA ALA A 215 6.10 11.57 3.99
C ALA A 215 5.29 12.79 4.47
N ASN A 216 3.99 12.60 4.72
CA ASN A 216 3.14 13.61 5.35
C ASN A 216 3.68 14.08 6.70
N ASP A 217 4.31 13.15 7.44
CA ASP A 217 5.06 13.43 8.65
C ASP A 217 6.54 13.69 8.30
N LEU A 218 6.93 14.96 8.29
CA LEU A 218 8.30 15.38 7.96
C LEU A 218 9.36 14.79 8.90
N THR A 219 9.00 14.31 10.09
CA THR A 219 9.96 13.65 11.00
C THR A 219 10.49 12.34 10.42
N LYS A 220 9.71 11.68 9.55
CA LYS A 220 10.11 10.45 8.83
C LYS A 220 11.18 10.70 7.79
N GLY A 221 11.34 11.94 7.32
CA GLY A 221 12.34 12.32 6.33
C GLY A 221 12.01 11.84 4.90
N VAL A 222 12.98 12.01 4.00
CA VAL A 222 12.88 11.57 2.60
C VAL A 222 12.88 10.05 2.55
N CYS A 223 11.93 9.46 1.83
CA CYS A 223 11.80 8.01 1.66
C CYS A 223 11.88 7.23 3.00
N TYR A 224 11.24 7.76 4.05
CA TYR A 224 11.24 7.20 5.42
C TYR A 224 12.65 6.93 6.01
N ARG A 225 13.71 7.50 5.43
CA ARG A 225 15.13 7.19 5.73
C ARG A 225 15.52 5.73 5.44
N HIS A 226 14.79 5.06 4.55
CA HIS A 226 14.99 3.68 4.14
C HIS A 226 15.24 3.58 2.63
N GLY A 227 15.93 4.58 2.09
CA GLY A 227 16.19 4.74 0.68
C GLY A 227 16.57 6.16 0.33
N PHE A 228 16.63 6.45 -0.97
CA PHE A 228 16.92 7.79 -1.49
C PHE A 228 15.97 8.17 -2.63
N CYS A 229 15.72 9.47 -2.80
CA CYS A 229 14.87 10.00 -3.86
C CYS A 229 15.67 10.22 -5.14
N LYS A 230 15.23 9.64 -6.26
CA LYS A 230 15.82 9.78 -7.59
C LYS A 230 14.71 9.93 -8.64
N GLY A 231 14.77 10.98 -9.45
CA GLY A 231 13.76 11.22 -10.51
C GLY A 231 12.32 11.31 -9.98
N GLY A 232 12.15 11.82 -8.77
CA GLY A 232 10.85 11.94 -8.10
C GLY A 232 10.26 10.63 -7.58
N LYS A 233 11.05 9.57 -7.45
CA LYS A 233 10.65 8.29 -6.86
C LYS A 233 11.65 7.84 -5.79
N CYS A 234 11.16 7.14 -4.77
CA CYS A 234 12.04 6.52 -3.80
C CYS A 234 12.63 5.22 -4.36
N VAL A 235 13.95 5.09 -4.25
CA VAL A 235 14.70 3.85 -4.43
C VAL A 235 14.99 3.32 -3.03
N CYS A 236 14.38 2.20 -2.67
CA CYS A 236 14.44 1.67 -1.31
C CYS A 236 15.73 0.89 -1.04
N ASP A 237 16.19 1.00 0.20
CA ASP A 237 17.26 0.16 0.73
C ASP A 237 16.82 -1.30 0.77
N GLU A 238 17.79 -2.22 0.80
CA GLU A 238 17.51 -3.63 0.94
C GLU A 238 16.66 -3.92 2.20
N GLY A 239 15.61 -4.72 2.06
CA GLY A 239 14.67 -5.01 3.14
C GLY A 239 13.54 -3.98 3.30
N HIS A 240 13.43 -3.00 2.41
CA HIS A 240 12.35 -2.01 2.40
C HIS A 240 11.58 -1.98 1.08
N SER A 241 10.30 -1.61 1.16
CA SER A 241 9.38 -1.50 0.01
C SER A 241 8.29 -0.46 0.27
N GLY A 242 7.43 -0.23 -0.71
CA GLY A 242 6.45 0.86 -0.68
C GLY A 242 6.89 2.04 -1.56
N THR A 243 6.01 3.03 -1.71
CA THR A 243 6.29 4.19 -2.59
C THR A 243 7.22 5.20 -1.95
N LEU A 244 7.28 5.21 -0.62
CA LEU A 244 8.14 6.02 0.22
C LEU A 244 9.10 5.15 1.06
N CYS A 245 9.26 3.87 0.73
CA CYS A 245 10.04 2.90 1.52
C CYS A 245 9.55 2.72 2.96
N GLU A 246 8.25 2.92 3.15
CA GLU A 246 7.55 2.90 4.42
C GLU A 246 7.29 1.49 4.96
N HIS A 247 7.36 0.47 4.10
CA HIS A 247 7.23 -0.92 4.49
C HIS A 247 8.61 -1.53 4.70
N THR A 248 8.79 -2.22 5.83
CA THR A 248 9.95 -3.09 6.02
C THR A 248 9.53 -4.49 5.60
N SER A 249 10.09 -5.01 4.50
CA SER A 249 9.86 -6.40 4.10
C SER A 249 10.59 -7.29 5.10
N VAL A 250 9.83 -7.89 6.01
CA VAL A 250 10.35 -8.79 7.03
C VAL A 250 10.95 -10.01 6.33
N GLY A 251 12.28 -10.10 6.31
CA GLY A 251 12.93 -11.40 6.23
C GLY A 251 12.54 -12.15 7.50
N CYS A 252 11.82 -13.26 7.37
CA CYS A 252 11.48 -14.07 8.53
C CYS A 252 12.76 -14.67 9.14
N ASN A 253 12.76 -14.92 10.45
CA ASN A 253 13.89 -15.55 11.11
C ASN A 253 14.06 -16.99 10.61
N GLU A 254 15.24 -17.59 10.83
CA GLU A 254 15.47 -19.00 10.54
C GLU A 254 14.45 -19.87 11.30
N GLY A 255 13.73 -20.74 10.58
CA GLY A 255 12.64 -21.56 11.14
C GLY A 255 11.24 -20.94 11.05
N GLU A 256 11.08 -19.82 10.35
CA GLU A 256 9.80 -19.19 10.04
C GLU A 256 9.50 -19.21 8.53
N THR A 257 8.23 -19.35 8.17
CA THR A 257 7.71 -19.29 6.81
C THR A 257 6.93 -17.99 6.61
N LEU A 258 7.26 -17.22 5.58
CA LEU A 258 6.48 -16.05 5.15
C LEU A 258 5.21 -16.52 4.43
N VAL A 259 4.04 -16.12 4.93
CA VAL A 259 2.76 -16.30 4.24
C VAL A 259 2.08 -14.94 4.13
N GLY A 260 1.97 -14.42 2.91
CA GLY A 260 1.54 -13.05 2.67
C GLY A 260 2.59 -12.05 3.16
N ASP A 261 2.22 -11.21 4.12
CA ASP A 261 3.05 -10.19 4.77
C ASP A 261 3.42 -10.56 6.22
N LYS A 262 3.18 -11.81 6.64
CA LYS A 262 3.40 -12.29 8.01
C LYS A 262 4.27 -13.54 8.06
N CYS A 263 5.14 -13.59 9.07
CA CYS A 263 5.97 -14.75 9.37
C CYS A 263 5.28 -15.67 10.38
N TYR A 264 5.33 -16.97 10.11
CA TYR A 264 4.75 -18.02 10.95
C TYR A 264 5.84 -19.05 11.27
N PRO A 265 5.96 -19.54 12.52
CA PRO A 265 6.91 -20.62 12.82
C PRO A 265 6.61 -21.84 11.94
N THR A 266 7.58 -22.28 11.14
CA THR A 266 7.40 -23.38 10.19
C THR A 266 6.99 -24.66 10.91
N ALA A 267 7.53 -24.90 12.11
CA ALA A 267 7.22 -26.05 12.95
C ALA A 267 5.76 -26.10 13.45
N CYS A 268 5.03 -24.98 13.41
CA CYS A 268 3.61 -24.94 13.76
C CYS A 268 2.67 -25.16 12.58
N ILE A 269 3.16 -25.14 11.34
CA ILE A 269 2.32 -25.20 10.13
C ILE A 269 1.94 -26.66 9.87
N SER A 270 0.67 -26.97 10.11
CA SER A 270 0.08 -28.30 9.84
C SER A 270 -0.47 -28.45 8.42
N GLY A 271 -0.70 -27.33 7.72
CA GLY A 271 -1.16 -27.31 6.33
C GLY A 271 -1.35 -25.89 5.82
N MET A 272 -1.63 -25.74 4.53
CA MET A 272 -1.97 -24.45 3.92
C MET A 272 -3.47 -24.43 3.63
N GLY A 273 -4.20 -23.50 4.26
CA GLY A 273 -5.58 -23.20 3.90
C GLY A 273 -5.65 -22.27 2.68
N ASP A 274 -6.86 -21.87 2.29
CA ASP A 274 -7.09 -21.07 1.08
C ASP A 274 -6.45 -19.68 1.14
N THR A 275 -6.33 -19.09 2.33
CA THR A 275 -5.80 -17.73 2.53
C THR A 275 -4.78 -17.60 3.67
N LEU A 276 -4.79 -18.54 4.63
CA LEU A 276 -3.93 -18.54 5.82
C LEU A 276 -3.40 -19.95 6.10
N PRO A 277 -2.21 -20.09 6.72
CA PRO A 277 -1.72 -21.39 7.14
C PRO A 277 -2.60 -21.95 8.28
N VAL A 278 -2.82 -23.26 8.27
CA VAL A 278 -3.46 -23.97 9.38
C VAL A 278 -2.36 -24.28 10.40
N LEU A 279 -2.46 -23.69 11.58
CA LEU A 279 -1.49 -23.88 12.65
C LEU A 279 -1.97 -24.94 13.62
N CYS A 280 -1.06 -25.83 14.04
CA CYS A 280 -1.30 -26.83 15.09
C CYS A 280 -2.61 -27.62 14.87
N ASN A 281 -2.89 -27.97 13.61
CA ASN A 281 -4.09 -28.71 13.16
C ASN A 281 -5.43 -28.06 13.57
N ALA A 282 -5.44 -26.76 13.89
CA ALA A 282 -6.57 -26.07 14.53
C ALA A 282 -7.04 -26.71 15.86
N ALA A 283 -6.23 -27.59 16.43
CA ALA A 283 -6.48 -28.35 17.66
C ALA A 283 -5.52 -27.91 18.79
N GLY A 284 -4.88 -26.76 18.62
CA GLY A 284 -3.94 -26.19 19.57
C GLY A 284 -3.55 -24.78 19.20
N HIS A 285 -2.74 -24.16 20.06
CA HIS A 285 -2.21 -22.83 19.87
C HIS A 285 -0.71 -22.87 19.54
N CYS A 286 -0.26 -22.13 18.52
CA CYS A 286 1.16 -22.01 18.24
C CYS A 286 1.79 -20.95 19.16
N ASN A 287 2.80 -21.35 19.93
CA ASN A 287 3.63 -20.40 20.66
C ASN A 287 4.66 -19.77 19.72
N TYR A 288 4.35 -18.58 19.20
CA TYR A 288 5.17 -17.90 18.18
C TYR A 288 6.63 -17.65 18.59
N LYS A 289 6.92 -17.58 19.90
CA LYS A 289 8.29 -17.36 20.40
C LYS A 289 9.14 -18.62 20.34
N THR A 290 8.54 -19.80 20.55
CA THR A 290 9.24 -21.07 20.64
C THR A 290 9.04 -21.96 19.43
N GLY A 291 8.01 -21.69 18.61
CA GLY A 291 7.62 -22.53 17.48
C GLY A 291 7.00 -23.86 17.88
N VAL A 292 6.52 -23.99 19.13
CA VAL A 292 5.92 -25.21 19.67
C VAL A 292 4.40 -25.08 19.71
N CYS A 293 3.69 -26.13 19.31
CA CYS A 293 2.24 -26.23 19.47
C CYS A 293 1.85 -26.63 20.90
N GLU A 294 0.96 -25.86 21.50
CA GLU A 294 0.28 -26.14 22.76
C GLU A 294 -1.07 -26.76 22.42
N CYS A 295 -1.16 -28.09 22.43
CA CYS A 295 -2.36 -28.82 22.03
C CYS A 295 -3.49 -28.72 23.07
N SER A 296 -4.73 -28.68 22.59
CA SER A 296 -5.92 -28.93 23.42
C SER A 296 -5.85 -30.32 24.04
N ILE A 297 -6.55 -30.54 25.15
CA ILE A 297 -6.34 -31.72 26.00
C ILE A 297 -6.59 -33.06 25.30
N ALA A 298 -7.52 -33.07 24.32
CA ALA A 298 -7.84 -34.27 23.55
C ALA A 298 -6.79 -34.61 22.46
N TYR A 299 -5.79 -33.76 22.25
CA TYR A 299 -4.80 -33.87 21.18
C TYR A 299 -3.36 -33.90 21.69
N THR A 300 -2.49 -34.56 20.94
CA THR A 300 -1.06 -34.69 21.22
C THR A 300 -0.22 -34.64 19.94
N GLY A 301 1.10 -34.70 20.10
CA GLY A 301 2.08 -34.60 19.02
C GLY A 301 2.51 -33.15 18.75
N SER A 302 3.58 -32.98 17.96
CA SER A 302 4.18 -31.65 17.72
C SER A 302 3.28 -30.70 16.93
N LEU A 303 2.27 -31.21 16.23
CA LEU A 303 1.30 -30.46 15.43
C LEU A 303 -0.16 -30.70 15.86
N CYS A 304 -0.40 -31.36 16.99
CA CYS A 304 -1.75 -31.66 17.50
C CYS A 304 -2.62 -32.49 16.53
N THR A 305 -2.00 -33.46 15.87
CA THR A 305 -2.66 -34.32 14.85
C THR A 305 -3.09 -35.67 15.39
N GLU A 306 -2.63 -36.04 16.58
CA GLU A 306 -2.88 -37.35 17.19
C GLU A 306 -3.82 -37.18 18.39
N CYS A 307 -4.67 -38.18 18.66
CA CYS A 307 -5.49 -38.15 19.86
C CYS A 307 -4.64 -38.48 21.09
N ALA A 308 -4.89 -37.77 22.19
CA ALA A 308 -4.35 -38.13 23.49
C ALA A 308 -4.92 -39.49 23.96
N ASP A 309 -4.23 -40.16 24.89
CA ASP A 309 -4.63 -41.48 25.40
C ASP A 309 -6.01 -41.47 26.09
N THR A 310 -6.48 -40.29 26.54
CA THR A 310 -7.82 -40.10 27.14
C THR A 310 -8.90 -39.78 26.12
N ALA A 311 -8.55 -39.63 24.85
CA ALA A 311 -9.47 -39.23 23.79
C ALA A 311 -9.75 -40.37 22.80
N ILE A 312 -10.93 -40.30 22.19
CA ILE A 312 -11.42 -41.25 21.19
C ILE A 312 -11.62 -40.50 19.89
N LEU A 313 -11.21 -41.11 18.77
CA LEU A 313 -11.45 -40.55 17.44
C LEU A 313 -12.91 -40.78 17.03
N VAL A 314 -13.68 -39.71 16.93
CA VAL A 314 -15.09 -39.70 16.52
C VAL A 314 -15.23 -38.79 15.30
N ASP A 315 -15.69 -39.33 14.18
CA ASP A 315 -15.87 -38.61 12.90
C ASP A 315 -14.66 -37.75 12.46
N GLY A 316 -13.44 -38.23 12.74
CA GLY A 316 -12.20 -37.54 12.38
C GLY A 316 -11.72 -36.47 13.37
N ALA A 317 -12.40 -36.30 14.51
CA ALA A 317 -11.98 -35.43 15.60
C ALA A 317 -11.67 -36.23 16.87
N CYS A 318 -10.66 -35.80 17.63
CA CYS A 318 -10.37 -36.37 18.95
C CYS A 318 -11.29 -35.75 19.99
N ILE A 319 -12.10 -36.58 20.65
CA ILE A 319 -13.04 -36.18 21.69
C ILE A 319 -12.60 -36.85 22.99
N ASP A 320 -12.44 -36.08 24.07
CA ASP A 320 -12.10 -36.66 25.37
C ASP A 320 -13.19 -37.63 25.85
N ALA A 321 -12.79 -38.81 26.32
CA ALA A 321 -13.70 -39.86 26.73
C ALA A 321 -14.65 -39.45 27.87
N ALA A 322 -14.31 -38.43 28.66
CA ALA A 322 -15.20 -37.90 29.70
C ALA A 322 -16.48 -37.26 29.13
N CYS A 323 -16.45 -36.76 27.90
CA CYS A 323 -17.62 -36.20 27.21
C CYS A 323 -18.42 -37.25 26.42
N ILE A 324 -17.98 -38.51 26.42
CA ILE A 324 -18.59 -39.57 25.61
C ILE A 324 -19.55 -40.38 26.47
N THR A 325 -20.73 -40.63 25.95
CA THR A 325 -21.76 -41.46 26.57
C THR A 325 -22.11 -42.64 25.69
N ASP A 326 -22.21 -43.82 26.30
CA ASP A 326 -22.67 -45.04 25.64
C ASP A 326 -24.20 -45.01 25.46
N GLU A 327 -24.66 -45.22 24.23
CA GLU A 327 -26.08 -45.32 23.91
C GLU A 327 -26.58 -46.76 24.04
N PRO A 328 -27.88 -46.99 24.29
CA PRO A 328 -28.45 -48.33 24.44
C PRO A 328 -28.28 -49.26 23.24
N ASP A 329 -28.07 -48.70 22.04
CA ASP A 329 -27.84 -49.44 20.80
C ASP A 329 -26.35 -49.77 20.56
N GLY A 330 -25.47 -49.39 21.49
CA GLY A 330 -24.03 -49.57 21.39
C GLY A 330 -23.32 -48.52 20.55
N SER A 331 -24.02 -47.49 20.07
CA SER A 331 -23.38 -46.28 19.55
C SER A 331 -22.85 -45.40 20.68
N ILE A 332 -22.01 -44.43 20.33
CA ILE A 332 -21.51 -43.42 21.27
C ILE A 332 -22.05 -42.06 20.87
N SER A 333 -22.30 -41.21 21.87
CA SER A 333 -22.71 -39.82 21.66
C SER A 333 -21.80 -38.87 22.43
N VAL A 334 -21.62 -37.66 21.89
CA VAL A 334 -20.87 -36.59 22.57
C VAL A 334 -21.86 -35.75 23.35
N CYS A 335 -21.59 -35.52 24.64
CA CYS A 335 -22.45 -34.77 25.54
C CYS A 335 -23.90 -35.26 25.51
N ASN A 336 -24.07 -36.59 25.59
CA ASN A 336 -25.35 -37.30 25.48
C ASN A 336 -26.21 -36.86 24.29
N GLY A 337 -25.55 -36.53 23.18
CA GLY A 337 -26.18 -36.18 21.91
C GLY A 337 -26.61 -34.72 21.77
N HIS A 338 -26.34 -33.87 22.77
CA HIS A 338 -26.89 -32.52 22.86
C HIS A 338 -25.84 -31.45 23.15
N GLY A 339 -24.62 -31.61 22.64
CA GLY A 339 -23.59 -30.59 22.77
C GLY A 339 -22.25 -30.96 22.13
N LYS A 340 -21.25 -30.12 22.43
CA LYS A 340 -19.85 -30.28 21.99
C LYS A 340 -18.92 -30.33 23.20
N CYS A 341 -17.96 -31.24 23.18
CA CYS A 341 -16.90 -31.28 24.17
C CYS A 341 -15.90 -30.15 23.91
N ILE A 342 -15.59 -29.36 24.93
CA ILE A 342 -14.66 -28.22 24.88
C ILE A 342 -13.68 -28.30 26.05
N ASP A 343 -12.56 -27.59 25.93
CA ASP A 343 -11.59 -27.44 27.02
C ASP A 343 -12.22 -26.66 28.18
N GLY A 344 -12.13 -27.21 29.39
CA GLY A 344 -12.59 -26.61 30.64
C GLY A 344 -11.45 -26.04 31.50
N PRO A 345 -11.76 -25.52 32.69
CA PRO A 345 -10.74 -25.02 33.61
C PRO A 345 -9.85 -26.15 34.15
N GLU A 346 -8.63 -25.80 34.58
CA GLU A 346 -7.71 -26.72 35.29
C GLU A 346 -7.40 -28.05 34.55
N ASN A 347 -7.23 -28.02 33.22
CA ASN A 347 -7.04 -29.21 32.39
C ASN A 347 -8.19 -30.22 32.51
N SER A 348 -9.44 -29.73 32.59
CA SER A 348 -10.62 -30.56 32.43
C SER A 348 -11.24 -30.38 31.04
N VAL A 349 -12.27 -31.16 30.75
CA VAL A 349 -13.20 -30.92 29.63
C VAL A 349 -14.58 -30.62 30.17
N GLU A 350 -15.37 -29.91 29.37
CA GLU A 350 -16.78 -29.68 29.65
C GLU A 350 -17.64 -29.72 28.38
N CYS A 351 -18.92 -29.95 28.55
CA CYS A 351 -19.91 -30.00 27.48
C CYS A 351 -20.55 -28.63 27.28
N LEU A 352 -20.31 -28.04 26.11
CA LEU A 352 -21.05 -26.90 25.60
C LEU A 352 -22.36 -27.39 24.99
N CYS A 353 -23.46 -27.20 25.71
CA CYS A 353 -24.77 -27.70 25.30
C CYS A 353 -25.38 -26.94 24.12
N ASP A 354 -26.15 -27.65 23.31
CA ASP A 354 -26.93 -27.11 22.21
C ASP A 354 -28.03 -26.14 22.69
N SER A 355 -28.61 -25.39 21.75
CA SER A 355 -29.74 -24.51 22.07
C SER A 355 -30.87 -25.31 22.70
N ASP A 356 -31.45 -24.75 23.77
CA ASP A 356 -32.47 -25.35 24.62
C ASP A 356 -31.99 -26.45 25.57
N TYR A 357 -30.69 -26.76 25.61
CA TYR A 357 -30.11 -27.67 26.59
C TYR A 357 -29.29 -26.92 27.64
N ARG A 358 -29.12 -27.54 28.81
CA ARG A 358 -28.33 -27.02 29.94
C ARG A 358 -27.44 -28.11 30.50
N ALA A 359 -26.23 -27.70 30.87
CA ALA A 359 -25.29 -28.58 31.52
C ALA A 359 -25.79 -28.97 32.92
N ILE A 360 -25.71 -30.25 33.27
CA ILE A 360 -25.81 -30.76 34.64
C ILE A 360 -24.46 -31.37 34.99
N GLY A 361 -23.75 -30.74 35.91
CA GLY A 361 -22.31 -30.97 36.06
C GLY A 361 -21.55 -30.37 34.86
N THR A 362 -20.40 -30.97 34.51
CA THR A 362 -19.59 -30.53 33.36
C THR A 362 -19.75 -31.41 32.12
N LEU A 363 -20.39 -32.59 32.22
CA LEU A 363 -20.28 -33.63 31.17
C LEU A 363 -21.60 -34.01 30.49
N PHE A 364 -22.74 -33.49 30.94
CA PHE A 364 -24.06 -33.88 30.43
C PHE A 364 -24.94 -32.68 30.11
N CYS A 365 -25.63 -32.74 28.98
CA CYS A 365 -26.54 -31.73 28.47
C CYS A 365 -27.98 -32.25 28.49
N TYR A 366 -28.82 -31.71 29.38
CA TYR A 366 -30.23 -32.07 29.46
C TYR A 366 -31.11 -30.93 28.98
N SER A 367 -32.31 -31.26 28.49
CA SER A 367 -33.28 -30.25 28.08
C SER A 367 -33.51 -29.22 29.19
N SER A 368 -33.56 -27.95 28.82
CA SER A 368 -33.78 -26.83 29.74
C SER A 368 -35.10 -26.99 30.51
N SER A 369 -36.09 -27.65 29.92
CA SER A 369 -37.37 -27.99 30.54
C SER A 369 -37.25 -28.99 31.69
N CYS A 370 -36.13 -29.69 31.81
CA CYS A 370 -35.83 -30.59 32.93
C CYS A 370 -34.85 -29.97 33.95
N VAL A 371 -34.21 -28.84 33.64
CA VAL A 371 -33.12 -28.28 34.42
C VAL A 371 -33.50 -26.95 35.06
N ARG A 372 -33.58 -26.95 36.40
CA ARG A 372 -33.86 -25.73 37.19
C ARG A 372 -32.83 -25.56 38.29
N PHE A 373 -32.25 -24.36 38.40
CA PHE A 373 -31.18 -24.04 39.36
C PHE A 373 -30.02 -25.06 39.34
N ASN A 374 -29.60 -25.50 38.15
CA ASN A 374 -28.55 -26.50 37.95
C ASN A 374 -28.84 -27.88 38.59
N ARG A 375 -30.13 -28.25 38.67
CA ARG A 375 -30.59 -29.56 39.14
C ARG A 375 -31.52 -30.18 38.11
N LEU A 376 -31.29 -31.46 37.81
CA LEU A 376 -32.14 -32.25 36.94
C LEU A 376 -33.38 -32.71 37.71
N CYS A 377 -34.58 -32.26 37.31
CA CYS A 377 -35.85 -32.62 37.94
C CYS A 377 -35.84 -32.52 39.47
N ASN A 378 -35.19 -31.48 40.00
CA ASN A 378 -34.93 -31.25 41.44
C ASN A 378 -34.35 -32.46 42.21
N ASN A 379 -33.68 -33.38 41.53
CA ASN A 379 -33.20 -34.66 42.08
C ASN A 379 -34.33 -35.57 42.63
N ARG A 380 -35.56 -35.41 42.11
CA ARG A 380 -36.80 -36.10 42.55
C ARG A 380 -37.59 -36.67 41.36
N GLY A 381 -36.87 -37.01 40.30
CA GLY A 381 -37.43 -37.53 39.07
C GLY A 381 -36.37 -37.73 38.00
N THR A 382 -36.80 -38.26 36.87
CA THR A 382 -35.97 -38.51 35.69
C THR A 382 -36.44 -37.67 34.51
N CYS A 383 -35.52 -37.10 33.75
CA CYS A 383 -35.87 -36.40 32.51
C CYS A 383 -36.08 -37.43 31.40
N VAL A 384 -37.29 -37.46 30.84
CA VAL A 384 -37.67 -38.39 29.76
C VAL A 384 -38.46 -37.59 28.72
N ASN A 385 -38.04 -37.65 27.45
CA ASN A 385 -38.66 -36.90 26.34
C ASN A 385 -38.88 -35.42 26.66
N ASP A 386 -37.83 -34.74 27.13
CA ASP A 386 -37.84 -33.30 27.47
C ASP A 386 -38.79 -32.88 28.61
N ALA A 387 -39.25 -33.83 29.42
CA ALA A 387 -40.10 -33.55 30.59
C ALA A 387 -39.64 -34.33 31.82
N CYS A 388 -39.84 -33.75 33.01
CA CYS A 388 -39.58 -34.44 34.26
C CYS A 388 -40.70 -35.44 34.59
N GLN A 389 -40.31 -36.70 34.70
CA GLN A 389 -41.11 -37.74 35.32
C GLN A 389 -40.78 -37.81 36.81
N CYS A 390 -41.67 -37.31 37.65
CA CYS A 390 -41.45 -37.22 39.09
C CYS A 390 -41.65 -38.55 39.82
N ASP A 391 -40.90 -38.73 40.90
CA ASP A 391 -41.09 -39.80 41.86
C ASP A 391 -42.48 -39.71 42.52
N ASP A 392 -43.00 -40.82 43.08
CA ASP A 392 -44.41 -40.96 43.52
C ASP A 392 -44.91 -39.86 44.49
N ASP A 393 -44.05 -39.29 45.31
CA ASP A 393 -44.39 -38.23 46.28
C ASP A 393 -44.16 -36.81 45.75
N PHE A 394 -43.80 -36.65 44.48
CA PHE A 394 -43.44 -35.36 43.89
C PHE A 394 -44.27 -35.04 42.65
N TYR A 395 -44.43 -33.74 42.39
CA TYR A 395 -45.13 -33.21 41.22
C TYR A 395 -44.65 -31.79 40.91
N GLY A 396 -45.12 -31.25 39.79
CA GLY A 396 -44.65 -29.97 39.24
C GLY A 396 -43.87 -30.18 37.94
N GLU A 397 -43.59 -29.09 37.23
CA GLU A 397 -42.85 -29.15 35.95
C GLU A 397 -41.43 -29.68 36.14
N TYR A 398 -40.82 -29.41 37.31
CA TYR A 398 -39.47 -29.82 37.66
C TYR A 398 -39.45 -30.73 38.89
N CYS A 399 -40.58 -31.31 39.30
CA CYS A 399 -40.71 -32.10 40.54
C CYS A 399 -40.40 -31.30 41.82
N GLU A 400 -40.73 -30.01 41.83
CA GLU A 400 -40.43 -29.10 42.94
C GLU A 400 -41.42 -29.19 44.11
N PHE A 401 -42.59 -29.80 43.91
CA PHE A 401 -43.63 -29.89 44.94
C PHE A 401 -43.73 -31.31 45.47
N SER A 402 -43.88 -31.44 46.79
CA SER A 402 -44.18 -32.72 47.40
C SER A 402 -45.67 -32.87 47.69
N ARG A 403 -46.21 -34.07 47.49
CA ARG A 403 -47.61 -34.44 47.79
C ARG A 403 -47.87 -34.61 49.28
N SER A 404 -46.82 -34.76 50.08
CA SER A 404 -46.90 -34.89 51.53
C SER A 404 -45.71 -34.21 52.21
N CYS A 405 -45.94 -33.59 53.37
CA CYS A 405 -44.84 -33.06 54.15
C CYS A 405 -44.26 -34.13 55.08
N PRO A 406 -42.94 -34.10 55.34
CA PRO A 406 -42.33 -34.94 56.37
C PRO A 406 -43.06 -34.77 57.72
N SER A 407 -43.03 -35.78 58.58
CA SER A 407 -43.62 -35.66 59.92
C SER A 407 -43.04 -34.45 60.67
N GLY A 408 -43.90 -33.67 61.34
CA GLY A 408 -43.51 -32.43 62.02
C GLY A 408 -43.39 -31.20 61.11
N HIS A 409 -43.92 -31.29 59.88
CA HIS A 409 -43.98 -30.18 58.92
C HIS A 409 -45.39 -30.02 58.36
N GLU A 410 -45.73 -28.78 58.02
CA GLU A 410 -47.02 -28.42 57.47
C GLU A 410 -46.86 -27.63 56.17
N TYR A 411 -47.80 -27.82 55.24
CA TYR A 411 -47.77 -27.17 53.93
C TYR A 411 -48.25 -25.72 54.03
N VAL A 412 -47.35 -24.77 53.76
CA VAL A 412 -47.65 -23.32 53.79
C VAL A 412 -47.06 -22.66 52.55
N LEU A 413 -47.92 -22.01 51.75
CA LEU A 413 -47.55 -21.23 50.55
C LEU A 413 -46.67 -21.99 49.53
N GLY A 414 -46.85 -23.31 49.37
CA GLY A 414 -46.11 -24.11 48.40
C GLY A 414 -44.92 -24.88 48.96
N TYR A 415 -44.64 -24.77 50.26
CA TYR A 415 -43.48 -25.37 50.91
C TYR A 415 -43.89 -26.18 52.14
N CYS A 416 -43.12 -27.22 52.45
CA CYS A 416 -43.19 -27.88 53.75
C CYS A 416 -42.36 -27.11 54.75
N VAL A 417 -43.01 -26.60 55.79
CA VAL A 417 -42.42 -25.75 56.80
C VAL A 417 -42.52 -26.47 58.14
N PRO A 418 -41.45 -26.54 58.95
CA PRO A 418 -41.51 -27.15 60.27
C PRO A 418 -42.69 -26.57 61.08
N ASP A 419 -43.46 -27.42 61.77
CA ASP A 419 -44.67 -27.01 62.49
C ASP A 419 -44.39 -25.85 63.45
N VAL A 420 -43.21 -25.85 64.08
CA VAL A 420 -42.72 -24.80 64.99
C VAL A 420 -42.57 -23.43 64.35
N CYS A 421 -42.45 -23.36 63.02
CA CYS A 421 -42.33 -22.13 62.24
C CYS A 421 -43.66 -21.71 61.60
N VAL A 422 -44.73 -22.49 61.76
CA VAL A 422 -46.03 -22.20 61.16
C VAL A 422 -46.94 -21.49 62.15
N THR A 423 -47.33 -20.26 61.80
CA THR A 423 -48.34 -19.51 62.53
C THR A 423 -49.70 -19.77 61.91
N THR A 424 -50.59 -20.44 62.64
CA THR A 424 -52.00 -20.62 62.24
C THR A 424 -52.85 -19.55 62.89
N TYR A 425 -53.56 -18.77 62.06
CA TYR A 425 -54.48 -17.71 62.49
C TYR A 425 -55.87 -18.27 62.83
N SER A 426 -56.69 -17.48 63.52
CA SER A 426 -58.02 -17.90 64.00
C SER A 426 -58.99 -18.23 62.86
N ASP A 427 -58.77 -17.68 61.67
CA ASP A 427 -59.51 -17.96 60.44
C ASP A 427 -58.96 -19.17 59.67
N GLY A 428 -58.01 -19.91 60.23
CA GLY A 428 -57.39 -21.08 59.61
C GLY A 428 -56.33 -20.76 58.56
N GLN A 429 -56.09 -19.48 58.25
CA GLN A 429 -54.97 -19.09 57.39
C GLN A 429 -53.63 -19.37 58.08
N LYS A 430 -52.62 -19.72 57.30
CA LYS A 430 -51.28 -20.04 57.81
C LYS A 430 -50.23 -19.13 57.20
N ALA A 431 -49.24 -18.76 57.99
CA ALA A 431 -48.08 -18.01 57.53
C ALA A 431 -46.80 -18.56 58.16
N ILE A 432 -45.69 -18.43 57.42
CA ILE A 432 -44.36 -18.75 57.93
C ILE A 432 -43.95 -17.61 58.88
N CYS A 433 -43.69 -17.94 60.15
CA CYS A 433 -43.25 -17.01 61.18
C CYS A 433 -44.08 -15.71 61.24
N GLY A 434 -45.41 -15.83 61.31
CA GLY A 434 -46.34 -14.70 61.36
C GLY A 434 -46.39 -13.81 60.11
N GLY A 435 -45.72 -14.23 59.02
CA GLY A 435 -45.54 -13.43 57.81
C GLY A 435 -44.58 -12.25 57.99
N TYR A 436 -43.80 -12.23 59.09
CA TYR A 436 -42.85 -11.17 59.43
C TYR A 436 -41.52 -11.73 59.94
N GLY A 437 -41.14 -12.92 59.46
CA GLY A 437 -39.88 -13.57 59.77
C GLY A 437 -39.54 -14.66 58.77
N HIS A 438 -38.35 -15.24 58.93
CA HIS A 438 -37.88 -16.41 58.19
C HIS A 438 -37.74 -17.60 59.14
N CYS A 439 -38.11 -18.80 58.69
CA CYS A 439 -37.77 -20.01 59.41
C CYS A 439 -36.31 -20.35 59.10
N VAL A 440 -35.47 -20.45 60.12
CA VAL A 440 -34.03 -20.72 60.00
C VAL A 440 -33.67 -21.95 60.83
N GLU A 441 -32.76 -22.76 60.30
CA GLU A 441 -32.25 -23.94 61.00
C GLU A 441 -31.11 -23.52 61.97
N LYS A 442 -31.19 -23.92 63.24
CA LYS A 442 -30.15 -23.69 64.26
C LYS A 442 -29.71 -25.01 64.91
N GLU A 443 -28.65 -24.97 65.73
CA GLU A 443 -28.14 -26.16 66.43
C GLU A 443 -29.20 -26.87 67.29
N ASP A 444 -30.15 -26.12 67.86
CA ASP A 444 -31.26 -26.64 68.67
C ASP A 444 -32.55 -26.95 67.87
N GLY A 445 -32.48 -26.89 66.54
CA GLY A 445 -33.60 -27.12 65.61
C GLY A 445 -34.14 -25.85 64.94
N PRO A 446 -35.21 -25.99 64.13
CA PRO A 446 -35.78 -24.88 63.36
C PRO A 446 -36.46 -23.85 64.26
N THR A 447 -36.21 -22.57 64.01
CA THR A 447 -36.84 -21.46 64.74
C THR A 447 -37.16 -20.29 63.82
N CYS A 448 -38.10 -19.44 64.23
CA CYS A 448 -38.36 -18.17 63.55
C CYS A 448 -37.33 -17.11 63.91
N GLU A 449 -36.80 -16.44 62.89
CA GLU A 449 -36.00 -15.23 63.00
C GLU A 449 -36.78 -14.05 62.40
N CYS A 450 -37.06 -13.05 63.23
CA CYS A 450 -37.92 -11.94 62.83
C CYS A 450 -37.16 -10.94 61.98
N ILE A 451 -37.80 -10.46 60.90
CA ILE A 451 -37.20 -9.45 60.03
C ILE A 451 -37.50 -8.04 60.56
N LYS A 452 -36.63 -7.09 60.25
CA LYS A 452 -36.79 -5.65 60.54
C LYS A 452 -37.06 -5.38 62.02
N ASP A 453 -38.13 -4.64 62.31
CA ASP A 453 -38.68 -4.30 63.62
C ASP A 453 -39.57 -5.42 64.18
N GLY A 454 -39.38 -6.66 63.75
CA GLY A 454 -40.16 -7.79 64.23
C GLY A 454 -39.71 -8.24 65.61
N ARG A 455 -40.66 -8.49 66.51
CA ARG A 455 -40.43 -9.13 67.81
C ARG A 455 -41.07 -10.50 67.85
N PHE A 456 -40.34 -11.47 68.41
CA PHE A 456 -40.88 -12.80 68.62
C PHE A 456 -41.82 -12.78 69.83
N ILE A 457 -43.12 -12.95 69.59
CA ILE A 457 -44.17 -12.90 70.60
C ILE A 457 -45.08 -14.11 70.38
N ASN A 458 -45.26 -14.93 71.42
CA ASN A 458 -46.17 -16.09 71.42
C ASN A 458 -46.01 -17.03 70.21
N GLY A 459 -44.77 -17.37 69.84
CA GLY A 459 -44.49 -18.32 68.77
C GLY A 459 -44.51 -17.76 67.35
N ALA A 460 -44.68 -16.44 67.17
CA ALA A 460 -44.69 -15.80 65.86
C ALA A 460 -43.86 -14.50 65.85
N CYS A 461 -43.38 -14.09 64.68
CA CYS A 461 -42.79 -12.78 64.49
C CYS A 461 -43.88 -11.73 64.24
N VAL A 462 -43.92 -10.73 65.12
CA VAL A 462 -44.93 -9.68 65.13
C VAL A 462 -44.24 -8.34 64.89
N SER A 463 -44.70 -7.57 63.90
CA SER A 463 -44.19 -6.21 63.67
C SER A 463 -44.48 -5.32 64.88
N GLU A 464 -43.54 -4.45 65.25
CA GLU A 464 -43.73 -3.41 66.27
C GLU A 464 -44.97 -2.54 66.03
N LYS A 465 -45.43 -2.39 64.78
CA LYS A 465 -46.67 -1.68 64.46
C LYS A 465 -47.94 -2.34 64.98
N CYS A 466 -47.91 -3.65 65.20
CA CYS A 466 -49.01 -4.41 65.75
C CYS A 466 -48.99 -4.49 67.29
N ILE A 467 -47.92 -4.02 67.94
CA ILE A 467 -47.76 -4.13 69.39
C ILE A 467 -48.36 -2.87 70.04
N THR A 468 -49.52 -3.01 70.66
CA THR A 468 -50.27 -1.89 71.24
C THR A 468 -49.84 -1.56 72.67
N ASP A 469 -49.30 -2.55 73.39
CA ASP A 469 -48.59 -2.35 74.66
C ASP A 469 -47.28 -3.13 74.62
N LYS A 470 -46.17 -2.41 74.50
CA LYS A 470 -44.82 -2.99 74.38
C LYS A 470 -44.31 -3.60 75.68
N LEU A 471 -44.79 -3.13 76.84
CA LEU A 471 -44.35 -3.61 78.15
C LEU A 471 -44.98 -4.97 78.46
N ASN A 472 -46.25 -5.15 78.05
CA ASN A 472 -47.02 -6.37 78.27
C ASN A 472 -47.12 -7.26 77.02
N ASN A 473 -46.40 -6.94 75.95
CA ASN A 473 -46.43 -7.64 74.65
C ASN A 473 -47.85 -7.83 74.09
N VAL A 474 -48.73 -6.84 74.29
CA VAL A 474 -50.10 -6.88 73.78
C VAL A 474 -50.08 -6.63 72.28
N VAL A 475 -50.63 -7.58 71.52
CA VAL A 475 -50.73 -7.50 70.06
C VAL A 475 -52.17 -7.15 69.70
N CYS A 476 -52.33 -6.15 68.82
CA CYS A 476 -53.61 -5.67 68.29
C CYS A 476 -54.70 -5.47 69.36
N SER A 477 -54.33 -4.85 70.49
CA SER A 477 -55.22 -4.57 71.64
C SER A 477 -55.98 -5.78 72.18
N ASN A 478 -55.50 -7.01 71.96
CA ASN A 478 -56.20 -8.26 72.23
C ASN A 478 -57.57 -8.38 71.50
N LYS A 479 -57.77 -7.65 70.41
CA LYS A 479 -59.00 -7.63 69.59
C LYS A 479 -58.76 -8.02 68.13
N GLY A 480 -57.63 -8.65 67.85
CA GLY A 480 -57.24 -9.09 66.52
C GLY A 480 -55.88 -9.78 66.50
N GLN A 481 -55.43 -10.14 65.30
CA GLN A 481 -54.16 -10.82 65.06
C GLN A 481 -53.28 -10.04 64.09
N CYS A 482 -51.96 -10.00 64.32
CA CYS A 482 -51.03 -9.37 63.39
C CYS A 482 -50.73 -10.33 62.22
N LYS A 483 -51.15 -9.95 61.01
CA LYS A 483 -50.92 -10.70 59.76
C LYS A 483 -50.03 -9.87 58.85
N GLY A 484 -48.80 -10.33 58.58
CA GLY A 484 -47.88 -9.64 57.67
C GLY A 484 -47.52 -8.21 58.10
N GLY A 485 -47.57 -7.91 59.40
CA GLY A 485 -47.28 -6.58 59.96
C GLY A 485 -48.47 -5.62 60.05
N VAL A 486 -49.70 -6.11 59.84
CA VAL A 486 -50.94 -5.32 59.97
C VAL A 486 -51.92 -6.03 60.91
N CYS A 487 -52.62 -5.27 61.76
CA CYS A 487 -53.66 -5.82 62.63
C CYS A 487 -54.92 -6.20 61.85
N SER A 488 -55.28 -7.48 61.91
CA SER A 488 -56.54 -8.05 61.43
C SER A 488 -57.51 -8.16 62.60
N CYS A 489 -58.46 -7.24 62.71
CA CYS A 489 -59.40 -7.14 63.84
C CYS A 489 -60.57 -8.13 63.73
N ASP A 490 -61.07 -8.60 64.87
CA ASP A 490 -62.15 -9.59 64.96
C ASP A 490 -63.56 -9.00 64.67
N TYR A 491 -63.71 -7.67 64.69
CA TYR A 491 -64.97 -6.93 64.42
C TYR A 491 -64.70 -5.57 63.72
N ASP A 492 -65.75 -4.90 63.21
CA ASP A 492 -65.75 -3.59 62.47
C ASP A 492 -65.22 -2.37 63.27
N THR A 493 -64.21 -2.54 64.12
CA THR A 493 -63.44 -1.45 64.70
C THR A 493 -62.42 -0.96 63.69
N LEU A 494 -62.72 0.15 63.02
CA LEU A 494 -61.80 0.88 62.15
C LEU A 494 -60.76 1.64 62.99
N SER A 495 -59.79 0.89 63.52
CA SER A 495 -58.56 1.42 64.12
C SER A 495 -57.36 0.70 63.52
N PRO A 496 -56.22 1.38 63.27
CA PRO A 496 -55.00 0.73 62.78
C PRO A 496 -54.47 -0.41 63.64
N THR A 497 -54.91 -0.50 64.90
CA THR A 497 -54.42 -1.48 65.88
C THR A 497 -55.49 -2.41 66.43
N CYS A 498 -56.76 -2.23 66.05
CA CYS A 498 -57.89 -2.68 66.88
C CYS A 498 -57.85 -2.07 68.33
#